data_AF-A0A2V5Q1A4-F1
#
_entry.id   AF-A0A2V5Q1A4-F1
#
_cell.length_a   1.000
_cell.length_b   1.000
_cell.length_c   1.000
_cell.angle_alpha   90.00
_cell.angle_beta   90.00
_cell.angle_gamma   90.00
#
_symmetry.space_group_name_H-M   'P 1'
#
loop_
_entity.id
_entity.type
_entity.pdbx_description
1 polymer ?
#
loop_
_entity_poly.entity_id
_entity_poly.type
_entity_poly.pdbx_seq_one_letter_code
_entity_poly.pdbx_strand_id
1 'polypeptide(L)'
;MTDIDREALFDNEALLIGMLQAVSGGAIVAGLAQLDVLNRLAGQFSTLIYFTAAALALLFAVLAAYWKHQYKKWDLKAAASRSRAEANEATARGRKSAFYLACMRFAMGLSVLFFVLGVAFLIGAFWYQYATLQRVV
;
A
#
# COMPACT_ATOMS: atom_id res chain seq x y z
N MET A 1 -2.87 -16.12 21.35
CA MET A 1 -2.25 -16.03 20.01
C MET A 1 -0.98 -16.85 20.06
N THR A 2 -0.90 -17.94 19.30
CA THR A 2 0.34 -18.71 19.22
C THR A 2 1.34 -17.98 18.32
N ASP A 3 2.64 -18.26 18.45
CA ASP A 3 3.66 -17.65 17.57
C ASP A 3 3.38 -17.98 16.08
N ILE A 4 2.79 -19.16 15.81
CA ILE A 4 2.37 -19.62 14.47
C ILE A 4 1.29 -18.70 13.87
N ASP A 5 0.27 -18.33 14.65
CA ASP A 5 -0.81 -17.45 14.16
C ASP A 5 -0.30 -16.05 13.79
N ARG A 6 0.73 -15.59 14.51
CA ARG A 6 1.35 -14.27 14.30
C ARG A 6 2.17 -14.25 13.01
N GLU A 7 2.92 -15.31 12.74
CA GLU A 7 3.75 -15.45 11.55
C GLU A 7 2.89 -15.56 10.29
N ALA A 8 1.82 -16.35 10.34
CA ALA A 8 0.85 -16.45 9.23
C ALA A 8 0.19 -15.10 8.89
N LEU A 9 -0.19 -14.30 9.89
CA LEU A 9 -0.72 -12.96 9.66
C LEU A 9 0.31 -12.03 9.02
N PHE A 10 1.56 -12.11 9.47
CA PHE A 10 2.63 -11.29 8.91
C PHE A 10 2.92 -11.65 7.44
N ASP A 11 2.86 -12.93 7.08
CA ASP A 11 3.03 -13.38 5.70
C ASP A 11 1.89 -12.90 4.78
N ASN A 12 0.65 -12.87 5.29
CA ASN A 12 -0.47 -12.28 4.56
C ASN A 12 -0.29 -10.76 4.34
N GLU A 13 0.16 -10.02 5.36
CA GLU A 13 0.45 -8.59 5.24
C GLU A 13 1.61 -8.33 4.26
N ALA A 14 2.63 -9.19 4.30
CA ALA A 14 3.76 -9.18 3.39
C ALA A 14 3.36 -9.39 1.93
N LEU A 15 2.45 -10.34 1.67
CA LEU A 15 1.88 -10.59 0.35
C LEU A 15 1.09 -9.38 -0.13
N LEU A 16 0.23 -8.82 0.74
CA LEU A 16 -0.62 -7.68 0.41
C LEU A 16 0.20 -6.45 0.01
N ILE A 17 1.31 -6.16 0.70
CA ILE A 17 2.22 -5.08 0.32
C ILE A 17 2.78 -5.30 -1.10
N GLY A 18 3.21 -6.53 -1.41
CA GLY A 18 3.73 -6.86 -2.75
C GLY A 18 2.66 -6.69 -3.84
N MET A 19 1.43 -7.13 -3.56
CA MET A 19 0.29 -6.93 -4.47
C MET A 19 0.01 -5.44 -4.70
N LEU A 20 0.02 -4.62 -3.63
CA LEU A 20 -0.22 -3.18 -3.76
C LEU A 20 0.86 -2.48 -4.61
N GLN A 21 2.12 -2.89 -4.47
CA GLN A 21 3.21 -2.39 -5.33
C GLN A 21 2.98 -2.78 -6.80
N ALA A 22 2.68 -4.05 -7.06
CA ALA A 22 2.48 -4.56 -8.41
C ALA A 22 1.25 -3.93 -9.09
N VAL A 23 0.12 -3.85 -8.38
CA VAL A 23 -1.13 -3.28 -8.91
C VAL A 23 -0.99 -1.78 -9.10
N SER A 24 -0.43 -1.04 -8.14
CA SER A 24 -0.26 0.42 -8.27
C SER A 24 0.73 0.77 -9.39
N GLY A 25 1.87 0.06 -9.45
CA GLY A 25 2.84 0.24 -10.53
C GLY A 25 2.28 -0.16 -11.90
N GLY A 26 1.61 -1.31 -11.98
CA GLY A 26 0.96 -1.78 -13.21
C GLY A 26 -0.14 -0.84 -13.70
N ALA A 27 -0.92 -0.28 -12.77
CA ALA A 27 -1.96 0.69 -13.09
C ALA A 27 -1.40 2.00 -13.65
N ILE A 28 -0.27 2.48 -13.11
CA ILE A 28 0.45 3.65 -13.66
C ILE A 28 0.95 3.34 -15.09
N VAL A 29 1.62 2.19 -15.28
CA VAL A 29 2.15 1.81 -16.61
C VAL A 29 1.03 1.63 -17.63
N ALA A 30 -0.04 0.92 -17.27
CA ALA A 30 -1.19 0.71 -18.13
C ALA A 30 -1.92 2.01 -18.46
N GLY A 31 -2.10 2.88 -17.46
CA GLY A 31 -2.69 4.20 -17.66
C GLY A 31 -1.85 5.06 -18.60
N LEU A 32 -0.52 5.08 -18.43
CA LEU A 32 0.37 5.85 -19.29
C LEU A 32 0.36 5.32 -20.73
N ALA A 33 0.31 4.00 -20.90
CA ALA A 33 0.19 3.37 -22.21
C ALA A 33 -1.12 3.73 -22.94
N GLN A 34 -2.17 4.09 -22.20
CA GLN A 34 -3.49 4.45 -22.74
C GLN A 34 -3.89 5.90 -22.41
N LEU A 35 -2.91 6.78 -22.20
CA LEU A 35 -3.13 8.13 -21.70
C LEU A 35 -4.13 8.93 -22.55
N ASP A 36 -4.02 8.85 -23.87
CA ASP A 36 -4.91 9.55 -24.80
C ASP A 36 -6.36 9.07 -24.71
N VAL A 37 -6.56 7.76 -24.57
CA VAL A 37 -7.89 7.16 -24.41
C VAL A 37 -8.48 7.56 -23.07
N LEU A 38 -7.67 7.50 -22.00
CA LEU A 38 -8.10 7.83 -20.65
C LEU A 38 -8.49 9.31 -20.52
N ASN A 39 -7.69 10.21 -21.10
CA ASN A 39 -7.99 11.64 -21.14
C ASN A 39 -9.28 11.95 -21.91
N ARG A 40 -9.56 11.22 -23.00
CA ARG A 40 -10.81 11.37 -23.76
C ARG A 40 -12.04 10.91 -22.99
N LEU A 41 -11.93 9.83 -22.22
CA LEU A 41 -13.07 9.20 -21.54
C LEU A 41 -13.37 9.76 -20.15
N ALA A 42 -12.35 10.13 -19.37
CA ALA A 42 -12.51 10.60 -17.98
C ALA A 42 -12.11 12.07 -17.77
N GLY A 43 -11.49 12.69 -18.79
CA GLY A 43 -11.01 14.06 -18.73
C GLY A 43 -9.58 14.16 -18.18
N GLN A 44 -8.88 15.21 -18.62
CA GLN A 44 -7.46 15.42 -18.28
C GLN A 44 -7.24 15.62 -16.77
N PHE A 45 -8.12 16.38 -16.12
CA PHE A 45 -8.01 16.65 -14.68
C PHE A 45 -8.19 15.39 -13.84
N SER A 46 -9.19 14.58 -14.17
CA SER A 46 -9.48 13.33 -13.46
C SER A 46 -8.37 12.30 -13.64
N THR A 47 -7.82 12.24 -14.85
CA THR A 47 -6.67 11.39 -15.16
C THR A 47 -5.44 11.78 -14.34
N LEU A 48 -5.18 13.09 -14.18
CA LEU A 48 -4.07 13.59 -13.36
C LEU A 48 -4.25 13.25 -11.86
N ILE A 49 -5.47 13.41 -11.33
CA ILE A 49 -5.80 13.01 -9.95
C ILE A 49 -5.56 11.51 -9.76
N TYR A 50 -6.03 10.69 -10.70
CA TYR A 50 -5.83 9.24 -10.67
C TYR A 50 -4.35 8.85 -10.61
N PHE A 51 -3.51 9.39 -11.50
CA PHE A 51 -2.08 9.10 -11.47
C PHE A 51 -1.41 9.57 -10.18
N THR A 52 -1.80 10.74 -9.67
CA THR A 52 -1.27 11.25 -8.39
C THR A 52 -1.64 10.30 -7.24
N ALA A 53 -2.89 9.85 -7.19
CA ALA A 53 -3.35 8.90 -6.18
C ALA A 53 -2.64 7.53 -6.32
N ALA A 54 -2.47 7.02 -7.53
CA ALA A 54 -1.76 5.76 -7.79
C ALA A 54 -0.26 5.85 -7.43
N ALA A 55 0.38 7.00 -7.70
CA ALA A 55 1.77 7.25 -7.32
C ALA A 55 1.93 7.34 -5.80
N LEU A 56 1.02 8.02 -5.10
CA LEU A 56 0.99 8.05 -3.63
C LEU A 56 0.74 6.66 -3.05
N ALA A 57 -0.20 5.90 -3.62
CA ALA A 57 -0.46 4.52 -3.21
C ALA A 57 0.80 3.66 -3.33
N LEU A 58 1.54 3.79 -4.44
CA LEU A 58 2.80 3.09 -4.66
C LEU A 58 3.87 3.54 -3.66
N LEU A 59 4.01 4.84 -3.40
CA LEU A 59 4.97 5.38 -2.42
C LEU A 59 4.73 4.79 -1.03
N PHE A 60 3.47 4.76 -0.57
CA PHE A 60 3.13 4.17 0.72
C PHE A 60 3.30 2.65 0.75
N ALA A 61 3.05 1.95 -0.37
CA ALA A 61 3.33 0.52 -0.46
C ALA A 61 4.84 0.22 -0.33
N VAL A 62 5.69 1.03 -0.96
CA VAL A 62 7.16 0.95 -0.81
C VAL A 62 7.60 1.28 0.62
N LEU A 63 6.99 2.28 1.25
CA LEU A 63 7.28 2.62 2.65
C LEU A 63 6.86 1.49 3.61
N ALA A 64 5.73 0.83 3.35
CA ALA A 64 5.30 -0.36 4.09
C ALA A 64 6.31 -1.51 3.92
N ALA A 65 6.83 -1.74 2.71
CA ALA A 65 7.88 -2.71 2.46
C ALA A 65 9.19 -2.37 3.19
N TYR A 66 9.55 -1.09 3.27
CA TYR A 66 10.70 -0.64 4.04
C TYR A 66 10.53 -0.93 5.54
N TRP A 67 9.37 -0.62 6.11
CA TRP A 67 9.10 -0.90 7.52
C TRP A 67 8.97 -2.39 7.83
N LYS A 68 8.45 -3.20 6.89
CA LYS A 68 8.50 -4.67 6.94
C LYS A 68 9.93 -5.17 7.10
N HIS A 69 10.87 -4.62 6.31
CA HIS A 69 12.28 -4.99 6.41
C HIS A 69 12.88 -4.62 7.78
N GLN A 70 12.58 -3.42 8.28
CA GLN A 70 13.04 -3.00 9.62
C GLN A 70 12.44 -3.87 10.73
N TYR A 71 11.14 -4.19 10.66
CA TYR A 71 10.47 -5.09 11.60
C TYR A 71 11.19 -6.44 11.66
N LYS A 72 11.39 -7.11 10.52
CA LYS A 72 12.05 -8.43 10.47
C LYS A 72 13.45 -8.40 11.07
N LYS A 73 14.22 -7.34 10.82
CA LYS A 73 15.56 -7.15 11.41
C LYS A 73 15.52 -7.05 12.93
N TRP A 74 14.59 -6.27 13.49
CA TRP A 74 14.48 -6.08 14.94
C TRP A 74 13.86 -7.30 15.64
N ASP A 75 12.94 -7.98 14.98
CA ASP A 75 12.29 -9.18 15.49
C ASP A 75 13.28 -10.35 15.62
N LEU A 76 14.12 -10.58 14.58
CA LEU A 76 15.22 -11.55 14.64
C LEU A 76 16.22 -11.23 15.78
N LYS A 77 16.55 -9.94 15.98
CA LYS A 77 17.42 -9.52 17.08
C LYS A 77 16.78 -9.71 18.46
N ALA A 78 15.47 -9.58 18.57
CA ALA A 78 14.75 -9.84 19.80
C ALA A 78 14.69 -11.34 20.09
N ALA A 79 14.42 -12.18 19.08
CA ALA A 79 14.44 -13.64 19.21
C ALA A 79 15.82 -14.16 19.64
N ALA A 80 16.91 -13.63 19.05
CA ALA A 80 18.27 -13.99 19.42
C ALA A 80 18.66 -13.56 20.86
N SER A 81 18.11 -12.46 21.39
CA SER A 81 18.31 -12.07 22.79
C SER A 81 17.49 -12.94 23.75
N ARG A 82 16.29 -13.40 23.35
CA ARG A 82 15.50 -14.34 24.16
C ARG A 82 16.21 -15.68 24.32
N SER A 83 16.83 -16.20 23.26
CA SER A 83 17.59 -17.46 23.32
C SER A 83 18.85 -17.36 24.20
N ARG A 84 19.34 -16.15 24.49
CA ARG A 84 20.48 -15.90 25.38
C ARG A 84 20.06 -15.59 26.83
N ALA A 85 18.77 -15.74 27.17
CA ALA A 85 18.21 -15.43 28.49
C ALA A 85 18.38 -13.97 28.95
N GLU A 86 18.69 -13.04 28.03
CA GLU A 86 18.81 -11.60 28.29
C GLU A 86 17.42 -10.93 28.25
N ALA A 87 16.60 -11.20 29.27
CA ALA A 87 15.18 -10.82 29.29
C ALA A 87 14.94 -9.32 29.08
N ASN A 88 15.78 -8.44 29.65
CA ASN A 88 15.64 -6.99 29.55
C ASN A 88 15.95 -6.45 28.15
N GLU A 89 16.94 -7.02 27.45
CA GLU A 89 17.26 -6.62 26.09
C GLU A 89 16.22 -7.11 25.08
N ALA A 90 15.66 -8.30 25.32
CA ALA A 90 14.61 -8.87 24.50
C ALA A 90 13.34 -7.99 24.51
N THR A 91 12.94 -7.45 25.66
CA THR A 91 11.78 -6.53 25.77
C THR A 91 12.03 -5.19 25.08
N ALA A 92 13.20 -4.60 25.26
CA ALA A 92 13.54 -3.32 24.64
C ALA A 92 13.55 -3.43 23.10
N ARG A 93 14.11 -4.51 22.55
CA ARG A 93 14.12 -4.78 21.10
C ARG A 93 12.72 -5.14 20.57
N GLY A 94 11.92 -5.87 21.37
CA GLY A 94 10.53 -6.19 21.04
C GLY A 94 9.62 -4.96 20.95
N ARG A 95 9.82 -3.93 21.78
CA ARG A 95 9.08 -2.65 21.64
C ARG A 95 9.38 -1.96 20.32
N LYS A 96 10.64 -1.98 19.86
CA LYS A 96 11.02 -1.42 18.56
C LYS A 96 10.41 -2.19 17.40
N SER A 97 10.38 -3.53 17.46
CA SER A 97 9.71 -4.32 16.41
C SER A 97 8.20 -4.01 16.36
N ALA A 98 7.53 -3.93 17.52
CA ALA A 98 6.11 -3.56 17.57
C ALA A 98 5.82 -2.17 16.96
N PHE A 99 6.70 -1.19 17.19
CA PHE A 99 6.58 0.14 16.59
C PHE A 99 6.66 0.09 15.06
N TYR A 100 7.67 -0.59 14.51
CA TYR A 100 7.80 -0.72 13.05
C TYR A 100 6.65 -1.50 12.42
N LEU A 101 6.09 -2.49 13.13
CA LEU A 101 4.90 -3.21 12.69
C LEU A 101 3.67 -2.30 12.61
N ALA A 102 3.49 -1.41 13.60
CA ALA A 102 2.41 -0.43 13.58
C ALA A 102 2.57 0.56 12.40
N CYS A 103 3.79 1.06 12.16
CA CYS A 103 4.08 1.89 11.00
C CYS A 103 3.79 1.16 9.68
N MET A 104 4.27 -0.07 9.53
CA MET A 104 4.01 -0.91 8.34
C MET A 104 2.52 -1.00 8.03
N ARG A 105 1.70 -1.34 9.03
CA ARG A 105 0.25 -1.46 8.87
C ARG A 105 -0.41 -0.13 8.52
N PHE A 106 0.06 0.97 9.11
CA PHE A 106 -0.45 2.30 8.81
C PHE A 106 -0.15 2.73 7.37
N ALA A 107 1.09 2.57 6.88
CA ALA A 107 1.40 2.86 5.47
C ALA A 107 0.66 1.94 4.51
N MET A 108 0.51 0.65 4.85
CA MET A 108 -0.28 -0.27 4.05
C MET A 108 -1.73 0.20 3.95
N GLY A 109 -2.34 0.61 5.06
CA GLY A 109 -3.69 1.18 5.09
C GLY A 109 -3.81 2.45 4.25
N LEU A 110 -2.84 3.36 4.33
CA LEU A 110 -2.81 4.56 3.48
C LEU A 110 -2.69 4.21 1.99
N SER A 111 -1.83 3.24 1.64
CA SER A 111 -1.68 2.77 0.27
C SER A 111 -3.00 2.28 -0.32
N VAL A 112 -3.72 1.42 0.43
CA VAL A 112 -5.06 0.95 0.04
C VAL A 112 -6.03 2.12 -0.11
N LEU A 113 -6.06 3.05 0.85
CA LEU A 113 -6.96 4.20 0.82
C LEU A 113 -6.74 5.05 -0.43
N PHE A 114 -5.49 5.44 -0.72
CA PHE A 114 -5.17 6.24 -1.91
C PHE A 114 -5.52 5.51 -3.20
N PHE A 115 -5.24 4.21 -3.28
CA PHE A 115 -5.57 3.43 -4.47
C PHE A 115 -7.07 3.35 -4.70
N VAL A 116 -7.85 3.03 -3.66
CA VAL A 116 -9.32 2.93 -3.74
C VAL A 116 -9.94 4.28 -4.08
N LEU A 117 -9.50 5.37 -3.45
CA LEU A 117 -10.00 6.72 -3.74
C LEU A 117 -9.66 7.14 -5.17
N GLY A 118 -8.45 6.86 -5.65
CA GLY A 118 -8.04 7.16 -7.02
C GLY A 118 -8.90 6.43 -8.05
N VAL A 119 -9.12 5.14 -7.86
CA VAL A 119 -9.98 4.32 -8.74
C VAL A 119 -11.43 4.79 -8.69
N ALA A 120 -11.98 5.02 -7.50
CA ALA A 120 -13.35 5.48 -7.34
C ALA A 120 -13.57 6.85 -8.02
N PHE A 121 -12.61 7.77 -7.89
CA PHE A 121 -12.66 9.07 -8.55
C PHE A 121 -12.64 8.94 -10.08
N LEU A 122 -11.76 8.09 -10.61
CA LEU A 122 -11.66 7.84 -12.05
C LEU A 122 -12.96 7.26 -12.62
N ILE A 123 -13.55 6.28 -11.91
CA ILE A 123 -14.85 5.68 -12.29
C ILE A 123 -15.96 6.74 -12.24
N GLY A 124 -16.01 7.55 -11.18
CA GLY A 124 -16.99 8.63 -11.05
C GLY A 124 -16.88 9.66 -12.17
N ALA A 125 -15.66 10.05 -12.53
CA ALA A 125 -15.39 10.97 -13.63
C ALA A 125 -15.81 10.39 -14.99
N PHE A 126 -15.52 9.11 -15.24
CA PHE A 126 -15.97 8.41 -16.44
C PHE A 126 -17.50 8.45 -16.59
N TRP A 127 -18.23 8.09 -15.53
CA TRP A 127 -19.70 8.10 -15.56
C TRP A 127 -20.27 9.51 -15.70
N TYR A 128 -19.66 10.50 -15.04
CA TYR A 128 -20.06 11.89 -15.17
C TYR A 128 -19.90 12.39 -16.61
N GLN A 129 -18.76 12.10 -17.24
CA GLN A 129 -18.51 12.50 -18.62
C GLN A 129 -19.44 11.78 -19.60
N TYR A 130 -19.69 10.48 -19.39
CA TYR A 130 -20.66 9.72 -20.18
C TYR A 130 -22.08 10.31 -20.09
N ALA A 131 -22.56 10.60 -18.88
CA ALA A 131 -23.87 11.21 -18.67
C ALA A 131 -23.98 12.61 -19.28
N THR A 132 -22.89 13.37 -19.32
CA THR A 132 -22.85 14.71 -19.94
C THR A 132 -22.93 14.60 -21.45
N LEU A 133 -22.21 13.66 -22.06
CA LEU A 133 -22.24 13.43 -23.51
C LEU A 133 -23.63 13.01 -24.00
N GLN A 134 -24.35 12.19 -23.23
CA GLN A 134 -25.73 11.79 -23.57
C GLN A 134 -26.76 12.93 -23.47
N ARG A 135 -26.46 14.03 -22.76
CA ARG A 135 -27.38 15.18 -22.65
C ARG A 135 -27.21 16.21 -23.77
N VAL A 136 -26.11 16.15 -24.52
CA VAL A 136 -25.76 17.12 -25.56
C VAL A 136 -26.15 16.61 -26.97
N VAL A 137 -26.44 15.32 -27.10
CA VAL A 137 -27.00 14.68 -28.30
C VAL A 137 -28.50 14.57 -28.17
#